data_AF-A0A7Y5KI42-F1
#
_entry.id   AF-A0A7Y5KI42-F1
#
_cell.length_a   1.000
_cell.length_b   1.000
_cell.length_c   1.000
_cell.angle_alpha   90.00
_cell.angle_beta   90.00
_cell.angle_gamma   90.00
#
_symmetry.space_group_name_H-M   'P 1'
#
loop_
_entity.id
_entity.type
_entity.pdbx_description
1 polymer ?
#
loop_
_entity_poly.entity_id
_entity_poly.type
_entity_poly.pdbx_seq_one_letter_code
_entity_poly.pdbx_strand_id
1 'polypeptide(L)'
;HANLLLGEPHERALAMHLLGFGDVVAEVGATYEPHRLASYLFELAQAFSAFYENCPVLKADLDEIKESRLTLCALVFRVMTTGLDLLGLESPDQM
;
A
#
# COMPACT_ATOMS: atom_id res chain seq x y z
N HIS A 1 -5.48 0.23 19.02
CA HIS A 1 -5.34 -0.56 17.78
C HIS A 1 -6.47 -0.16 16.86
N ALA A 2 -6.17 0.46 15.71
CA ALA A 2 -7.20 0.76 14.71
C ALA A 2 -7.70 -0.56 14.11
N ASN A 3 -9.02 -0.74 14.05
CA ASN A 3 -9.63 -1.96 13.52
C ASN A 3 -9.71 -1.84 12.00
N LEU A 4 -8.98 -2.69 11.27
CA LEU A 4 -9.04 -2.71 9.80
C LEU A 4 -10.26 -3.52 9.35
N LEU A 5 -11.24 -2.83 8.79
CA LEU A 5 -12.40 -3.43 8.13
C LEU A 5 -12.09 -3.61 6.65
N LEU A 6 -12.03 -4.88 6.21
CA LEU A 6 -11.75 -5.28 4.82
C LEU A 6 -12.99 -5.97 4.24
N GLY A 7 -14.04 -5.18 4.02
CA GLY A 7 -15.33 -5.65 3.50
C GLY A 7 -15.30 -5.85 1.99
N GLU A 8 -14.62 -4.96 1.27
CA GLU A 8 -14.59 -4.93 -0.18
C GLU A 8 -13.43 -5.78 -0.75
N PRO A 9 -13.59 -6.37 -1.96
CA PRO A 9 -12.52 -7.11 -2.62
C PRO A 9 -11.24 -6.28 -2.82
N HIS A 10 -11.38 -5.00 -3.15
CA HIS A 10 -10.26 -4.10 -3.41
C HIS A 10 -9.52 -3.71 -2.12
N GLU A 11 -10.22 -3.58 -0.98
CA GLU A 11 -9.61 -3.41 0.34
C GLU A 11 -8.73 -4.62 0.69
N ARG A 12 -9.24 -5.83 0.47
CA ARG A 12 -8.51 -7.08 0.73
C ARG A 12 -7.30 -7.24 -0.19
N ALA A 13 -7.47 -6.98 -1.48
CA ALA A 13 -6.38 -7.06 -2.44
C ALA A 13 -5.23 -6.11 -2.06
N LEU A 14 -5.56 -4.86 -1.74
CA LEU A 14 -4.57 -3.88 -1.27
C LEU A 14 -3.89 -4.32 0.03
N ALA A 15 -4.65 -4.80 1.00
CA ALA A 15 -4.10 -5.31 2.27
C ALA A 15 -3.15 -6.50 2.06
N MET A 16 -3.48 -7.40 1.14
CA MET A 16 -2.60 -8.54 0.80
C MET A 16 -1.29 -8.09 0.17
N HIS A 17 -1.32 -7.10 -0.73
CA HIS A 17 -0.10 -6.49 -1.24
C HIS A 17 0.73 -5.91 -0.09
N LEU A 18 0.14 -5.06 0.75
CA LEU A 18 0.84 -4.42 1.88
C LEU A 18 1.53 -5.43 2.81
N LEU A 19 0.90 -6.57 3.10
CA LEU A 19 1.48 -7.62 3.93
C LEU A 19 2.70 -8.30 3.28
N GLY A 20 2.76 -8.36 1.95
CA GLY A 20 3.87 -8.96 1.20
C GLY A 20 5.14 -8.12 1.14
N PHE A 21 5.11 -6.85 1.53
CA PHE A 21 6.26 -5.94 1.39
C PHE A 21 7.53 -6.48 2.06
N GLY A 22 7.42 -7.02 3.28
CA GLY A 22 8.56 -7.51 4.04
C GLY A 22 9.28 -8.67 3.34
N ASP A 23 8.50 -9.59 2.77
CA ASP A 23 9.04 -10.75 2.05
C ASP A 23 9.76 -10.30 0.77
N VAL A 24 9.19 -9.36 0.01
CA VAL A 24 9.83 -8.80 -1.18
C VAL A 24 11.14 -8.10 -0.83
N VAL A 25 11.18 -7.30 0.24
CA VAL A 25 12.42 -6.62 0.67
C VAL A 25 13.49 -7.64 1.08
N ALA A 26 13.12 -8.69 1.82
CA ALA A 26 14.04 -9.74 2.22
C ALA A 26 14.59 -10.49 1.00
N GLU A 27 13.73 -10.82 0.05
CA GLU A 27 14.10 -11.51 -1.20
C GLU A 27 15.05 -10.66 -2.05
N VAL A 28 14.72 -9.38 -2.27
CA VAL A 28 15.55 -8.43 -3.02
C VAL A 28 16.93 -8.27 -2.39
N GLY A 29 17.01 -8.23 -1.05
CA GLY A 29 18.27 -8.19 -0.32
C GLY A 29 19.11 -9.45 -0.48
N ALA A 30 18.46 -10.62 -0.67
CA ALA A 30 19.14 -11.90 -0.87
C ALA A 30 19.60 -12.11 -2.33
N THR A 31 18.80 -11.68 -3.32
CA THR A 31 19.11 -11.88 -4.74
C THR A 31 19.89 -10.73 -5.37
N TYR A 32 19.96 -9.57 -4.71
CA TYR A 32 20.54 -8.33 -5.23
C TYR A 32 19.85 -7.83 -6.51
N GLU A 33 18.53 -8.00 -6.60
CA GLU A 33 17.72 -7.65 -7.76
C GLU A 33 16.77 -6.47 -7.47
N PRO A 34 17.26 -5.20 -7.46
CA PRO A 34 16.45 -4.04 -7.07
C PRO A 34 15.25 -3.78 -7.98
N HIS A 35 15.30 -4.22 -9.24
CA HIS A 35 14.18 -4.09 -10.18
C HIS A 35 12.91 -4.78 -9.68
N ARG A 36 13.02 -5.83 -8.85
CA ARG A 36 11.87 -6.53 -8.29
C ARG A 36 11.14 -5.70 -7.23
N LEU A 37 11.88 -4.93 -6.44
CA LEU A 37 11.27 -3.95 -5.53
C LEU A 37 10.54 -2.86 -6.33
N ALA A 38 11.14 -2.36 -7.41
CA ALA A 38 10.48 -1.38 -8.29
C ALA A 38 9.17 -1.94 -8.91
N SER A 39 9.19 -3.19 -9.40
CA SER A 39 8.00 -3.87 -9.90
C SER A 39 6.92 -4.02 -8.83
N TYR A 40 7.30 -4.42 -7.62
CA TYR A 40 6.37 -4.54 -6.50
C TYR A 40 5.71 -3.19 -6.14
N LEU A 41 6.48 -2.09 -6.09
CA LEU A 41 5.93 -0.76 -5.80
C LEU A 41 4.97 -0.30 -6.90
N PHE A 42 5.26 -0.64 -8.16
CA PHE A 42 4.35 -0.37 -9.28
C PHE A 42 3.04 -1.17 -9.18
N GLU A 43 3.10 -2.44 -8.76
CA GLU A 43 1.92 -3.27 -8.50
C GLU A 43 1.10 -2.73 -7.31
N LEU A 44 1.76 -2.33 -6.23
CA LEU A 44 1.10 -1.70 -5.07
C LEU A 44 0.37 -0.42 -5.48
N ALA A 45 0.97 0.43 -6.32
CA ALA A 45 0.35 1.64 -6.82
C ALA A 45 -0.90 1.36 -7.68
N GLN A 46 -0.88 0.29 -8.48
CA GLN A 46 -2.04 -0.15 -9.25
C GLN A 46 -3.16 -0.67 -8.33
N ALA A 47 -2.83 -1.51 -7.34
CA ALA A 47 -3.78 -1.99 -6.35
C ALA A 47 -4.41 -0.84 -5.55
N PHE A 48 -3.60 0.17 -5.19
CA PHE A 48 -4.09 1.38 -4.53
C PHE A 48 -5.03 2.19 -5.42
N SER A 49 -4.70 2.38 -6.71
CA SER A 49 -5.56 3.08 -7.66
C SER A 49 -6.93 2.40 -7.78
N ALA A 50 -6.95 1.07 -7.90
CA ALA A 50 -8.18 0.30 -7.95
C ALA A 50 -8.99 0.39 -6.65
N PHE A 51 -8.32 0.35 -5.49
CA PHE A 51 -8.97 0.59 -4.20
C PHE A 51 -9.57 2.00 -4.12
N TYR A 52 -8.82 3.03 -4.52
CA TYR A 52 -9.27 4.42 -4.40
C TYR A 52 -10.50 4.72 -5.29
N GLU A 53 -10.57 4.08 -6.47
CA GLU A 53 -11.71 4.19 -7.38
C GLU A 53 -12.94 3.43 -6.86
N ASN A 54 -12.77 2.21 -6.35
CA ASN A 54 -13.88 1.31 -6.00
C ASN A 54 -14.34 1.43 -4.53
N CYS A 55 -13.53 2.03 -3.66
CA CYS A 55 -13.79 2.13 -2.22
C CYS A 55 -13.72 3.60 -1.76
N PRO A 56 -14.80 4.39 -1.90
CA PRO A 56 -14.79 5.81 -1.57
C PRO A 56 -14.33 6.06 -0.12
N VAL A 57 -13.19 6.74 0.04
CA VAL A 57 -12.59 6.95 1.36
C VAL A 57 -13.34 8.03 2.14
N LEU A 58 -13.43 9.23 1.59
CA LEU A 58 -14.02 10.39 2.27
C LEU A 58 -15.55 10.38 2.31
N LYS A 59 -16.17 9.61 1.41
CA LYS A 59 -17.64 9.50 1.27
C LYS A 59 -18.19 8.19 1.86
N ALA A 60 -17.40 7.48 2.68
CA ALA A 60 -17.88 6.26 3.32
C ALA A 60 -19.04 6.57 4.28
N ASP A 61 -20.05 5.70 4.28
CA ASP A 61 -21.31 5.91 5.03
C ASP A 61 -21.13 5.78 6.55
N LEU A 62 -20.12 5.03 7.00
CA LEU A 62 -19.81 4.80 8.40
C LEU A 62 -18.41 5.31 8.74
N ASP A 63 -18.28 6.01 9.86
CA ASP A 63 -16.99 6.55 10.32
C ASP A 63 -15.93 5.46 10.52
N GLU A 64 -16.32 4.27 10.99
CA GLU A 64 -15.39 3.14 11.14
C GLU A 64 -14.81 2.65 9.81
N ILE A 65 -15.61 2.65 8.74
CA ILE A 65 -15.14 2.30 7.39
C ILE A 65 -14.21 3.37 6.86
N LYS A 66 -14.55 4.65 7.08
CA LYS A 66 -13.71 5.79 6.71
C LYS A 66 -12.34 5.71 7.38
N GLU A 67 -12.29 5.49 8.70
CA GLU A 67 -11.05 5.34 9.47
C GLU A 67 -10.23 4.13 9.02
N SER A 68 -10.88 2.99 8.73
CA SER A 68 -10.22 1.81 8.15
C SER A 68 -9.55 2.14 6.81
N ARG A 69 -10.28 2.81 5.91
CA ARG A 69 -9.77 3.19 4.58
C ARG A 69 -8.66 4.23 4.65
N LEU A 70 -8.76 5.21 5.55
CA LEU A 70 -7.68 6.17 5.81
C LEU A 70 -6.43 5.47 6.35
N THR A 71 -6.60 4.45 7.20
CA THR A 71 -5.49 3.62 7.69
C THR A 71 -4.82 2.87 6.53
N LEU A 72 -5.59 2.31 5.59
CA LEU A 72 -5.03 1.71 4.38
C LEU A 72 -4.24 2.73 3.54
N CYS A 73 -4.76 3.93 3.32
CA CYS A 73 -4.04 4.99 2.61
C CYS A 73 -2.70 5.33 3.29
N ALA A 74 -2.70 5.47 4.62
CA ALA A 74 -1.49 5.77 5.38
C ALA A 74 -0.45 4.64 5.31
N LEU A 75 -0.90 3.38 5.29
CA LEU A 75 -0.02 2.23 5.11
C LEU A 75 0.60 2.19 3.71
N VAL A 76 -0.18 2.48 2.67
CA VAL A 76 0.34 2.59 1.29
C VAL A 76 1.40 3.69 1.20
N PHE A 77 1.11 4.87 1.73
CA PHE A 77 2.08 5.97 1.78
C PHE A 77 3.39 5.53 2.43
N ARG A 78 3.31 4.92 3.62
CA ARG A 78 4.48 4.44 4.36
C ARG A 78 5.29 3.40 3.57
N VAL A 79 4.63 2.43 2.93
CA VAL A 79 5.31 1.39 2.15
C VAL A 79 5.94 1.98 0.89
N MET A 80 5.24 2.87 0.19
CA MET A 80 5.76 3.55 -1.00
C MET A 80 7.00 4.38 -0.68
N THR A 81 6.95 5.23 0.35
CA THR A 81 8.11 6.01 0.80
C THR A 81 9.28 5.12 1.19
N THR A 82 9.03 4.09 2.03
CA THR A 82 10.10 3.18 2.46
C THR A 82 10.72 2.44 1.27
N GLY A 83 9.90 1.98 0.32
CA GLY A 83 10.39 1.27 -0.86
C GLY A 83 11.20 2.16 -1.81
N LEU A 84 10.76 3.41 -2.02
CA LEU A 84 11.50 4.38 -2.82
C LEU A 84 12.84 4.74 -2.15
N ASP A 85 12.85 4.96 -0.84
CA ASP A 85 14.07 5.22 -0.07
C ASP A 85 15.07 4.06 -0.18
N LEU A 86 14.59 2.80 -0.12
CA LEU A 86 15.42 1.60 -0.31
C LEU A 86 16.01 1.50 -1.74
N LEU A 87 15.35 2.09 -2.74
CA LEU A 87 15.87 2.21 -4.10
C LEU A 87 16.80 3.41 -4.29
N GLY A 88 16.99 4.23 -3.25
CA GLY A 88 17.76 5.48 -3.32
C GLY A 88 17.04 6.59 -4.09
N LEU A 89 15.70 6.51 -4.19
CA LEU A 89 14.86 7.50 -4.84
C LEU A 89 14.21 8.39 -3.78
N GLU A 90 14.07 9.67 -4.08
CA GLU A 90 13.38 10.61 -3.20
C GLU A 90 11.87 10.40 -3.31
N SER A 91 11.21 10.18 -2.16
CA SER A 91 9.75 10.14 -2.08
C SER A 91 9.17 11.55 -2.22
N PRO A 92 8.02 11.73 -2.90
CA PRO A 92 7.34 13.02 -2.93
C PRO A 92 6.85 13.42 -1.53
N ASP A 93 6.86 14.73 -1.25
CA ASP A 93 6.38 15.31 0.02
C ASP A 93 4.87 15.11 0.24
N GLN A 94 4.12 14.86 -0.84
CA GLN A 94 2.68 14.66 -0.85
C GLN A 94 2.29 13.57 -1.86
N MET A 95 1.29 12.75 -1.49
CA MET A 95 0.61 11.82 -2.39
C MET A 95 -0.59 12.49 -3.06
#